data_AF-G0U5E0-F1
#
_entry.id   AF-G0U5E0-F1
#
_cell.length_a   1.000
_cell.length_b   1.000
_cell.length_c   1.000
_cell.angle_alpha   90.00
_cell.angle_beta   90.00
_cell.angle_gamma   90.00
#
_symmetry.space_group_name_H-M   'P 1'
#
loop_
_entity.id
_entity.type
_entity.pdbx_description
1 polymer ?
#
loop_
_entity_poly.entity_id
_entity_poly.type
_entity_poly.pdbx_seq_one_letter_code
_entity_poly.pdbx_strand_id
1 'polypeptide(L)'
;MAQPSSAAALAYLVYQKFGDDIDALNRLLRSRIGERGKRFEDDHPDTFMYITRSKNANVVAYTARLVDEDKHCSVPSGVGRRCTLDAGDPVHAYFISLEPKDADKLRAKGCTSLIEELSFLERTMAYGCSGKRLDPHSAAKKVNAVGGGFEAWLGRLEPFSMSYVALSKYAALLVCLKPLRGGDEGGKTGGVGGDEGDTKVVLIAVVDGTLSVLRKIYVQSREPKHFFELPTVEYVEFFGVALETGEETVERKKG
;
A
#
# COMPACT_ATOMS: atom_id res chain seq x y z
N MET A 1 -5.40 -19.28 7.38
CA MET A 1 -4.26 -19.72 6.52
C MET A 1 -2.94 -19.33 7.17
N ALA A 2 -1.85 -20.05 6.91
CA ALA A 2 -0.52 -19.64 7.37
C ALA A 2 -0.02 -18.42 6.57
N GLN A 3 0.87 -17.62 7.17
CA GLN A 3 1.50 -16.50 6.49
C GLN A 3 2.33 -17.01 5.29
N PRO A 4 2.18 -16.42 4.09
CA PRO A 4 2.95 -16.84 2.92
C PRO A 4 4.44 -16.57 3.13
N SER A 5 5.29 -17.50 2.69
CA SER A 5 6.74 -17.39 2.84
C SER A 5 7.39 -16.32 1.96
N SER A 6 6.65 -15.76 0.99
CA SER A 6 7.11 -14.68 0.11
C SER A 6 5.97 -14.02 -0.65
N ALA A 7 6.23 -12.87 -1.27
CA ALA A 7 5.27 -12.19 -2.15
C ALA A 7 4.87 -13.05 -3.37
N ALA A 8 5.76 -13.89 -3.90
CA ALA A 8 5.41 -14.84 -4.98
C ALA A 8 4.39 -15.89 -4.51
N ALA A 9 4.57 -16.45 -3.31
CA ALA A 9 3.61 -17.37 -2.71
C ALA A 9 2.27 -16.68 -2.44
N LEU A 10 2.30 -15.44 -1.94
CA LEU A 10 1.10 -14.62 -1.75
C LEU A 10 0.36 -14.36 -3.07
N ALA A 11 1.07 -13.96 -4.13
CA ALA A 11 0.47 -13.75 -5.44
C ALA A 11 -0.14 -15.03 -6.01
N TYR A 12 0.51 -16.18 -5.83
CA TYR A 12 -0.03 -17.46 -6.26
C TYR A 12 -1.30 -17.85 -5.50
N LEU A 13 -1.37 -17.57 -4.19
CA LEU A 13 -2.60 -17.76 -3.40
C LEU A 13 -3.75 -16.88 -3.92
N VAL A 14 -3.48 -15.63 -4.29
CA VAL A 14 -4.48 -14.76 -4.93
C VAL A 14 -4.96 -15.37 -6.25
N TYR A 15 -4.04 -15.81 -7.10
CA TYR A 15 -4.36 -16.45 -8.38
C TYR A 15 -5.19 -17.73 -8.21
N GLN A 16 -4.81 -18.63 -7.31
CA GLN A 16 -5.54 -19.87 -7.05
C GLN A 16 -6.97 -19.61 -6.60
N LYS A 17 -7.19 -18.51 -5.89
CA LYS A 17 -8.46 -18.18 -5.25
C LYS A 17 -9.40 -17.41 -6.16
N PHE A 18 -8.88 -16.50 -6.97
CA PHE A 18 -9.69 -15.59 -7.79
C PHE A 18 -9.55 -15.83 -9.30
N GLY A 19 -8.71 -16.76 -9.72
CA GLY A 19 -8.51 -17.11 -11.13
C GLY A 19 -7.67 -16.09 -11.89
N ASP A 20 -7.80 -16.12 -13.21
CA ASP A 20 -6.99 -15.36 -14.16
C ASP A 20 -7.68 -14.13 -14.76
N ASP A 21 -8.93 -13.87 -14.36
CA ASP A 21 -9.70 -12.68 -14.72
C ASP A 21 -9.22 -11.46 -13.90
N ILE A 22 -8.35 -10.67 -14.52
CA ILE A 22 -7.76 -9.47 -13.92
C ILE A 22 -8.79 -8.36 -13.73
N ASP A 23 -9.79 -8.25 -14.60
CA ASP A 23 -10.79 -7.19 -14.47
C ASP A 23 -11.76 -7.51 -13.33
N ALA A 24 -12.14 -8.78 -13.14
CA ALA A 24 -12.89 -9.23 -11.97
C ALA A 24 -12.09 -8.99 -10.68
N LEU A 25 -10.81 -9.36 -10.66
CA LEU A 25 -9.94 -9.11 -9.50
C LEU A 25 -9.76 -7.61 -9.23
N ASN A 26 -9.60 -6.78 -10.27
CA ASN A 26 -9.46 -5.34 -10.15
C ASN A 26 -10.71 -4.70 -9.53
N ARG A 27 -11.91 -5.05 -10.04
CA ARG A 27 -13.19 -4.63 -9.44
C ARG A 27 -13.31 -5.07 -7.98
N LEU A 28 -12.95 -6.32 -7.70
CA LEU A 28 -12.94 -6.84 -6.33
C LEU A 28 -12.04 -6.00 -5.43
N LEU A 29 -10.77 -5.82 -5.82
CA LEU A 29 -9.80 -5.08 -5.01
C LEU A 29 -10.24 -3.64 -4.77
N ARG A 30 -10.75 -2.93 -5.78
CA ARG A 30 -11.31 -1.56 -5.64
C ARG A 30 -12.40 -1.50 -4.58
N SER A 31 -13.32 -2.47 -4.59
CA SER A 31 -14.39 -2.55 -3.59
C SER A 31 -13.90 -2.81 -2.14
N ARG A 32 -12.62 -3.11 -1.94
CA ARG A 32 -11.99 -3.37 -0.63
C ARG A 32 -11.05 -2.24 -0.17
N ILE A 33 -10.80 -1.22 -1.00
CA ILE A 33 -9.89 -0.12 -0.67
C ILE A 33 -10.45 0.78 0.44
N GLY A 34 -11.76 1.02 0.39
CA GLY A 34 -12.44 2.06 1.18
C GLY A 34 -12.09 3.47 0.74
N GLU A 35 -12.46 4.47 1.54
CA GLU A 35 -12.18 5.88 1.24
C GLU A 35 -10.69 6.23 1.38
N ARG A 36 -10.18 7.09 0.49
CA ARG A 36 -8.81 7.64 0.48
C ARG A 36 -8.81 9.10 0.01
N GLY A 37 -7.77 9.85 0.40
CA GLY A 37 -7.62 11.28 0.12
C GLY A 37 -8.43 12.18 1.06
N LYS A 38 -9.08 11.59 2.06
CA LYS A 38 -9.95 12.28 3.04
C LYS A 38 -9.94 11.63 4.42
N ARG A 39 -9.07 10.66 4.66
CA ARG A 39 -9.01 9.96 5.97
C ARG A 39 -8.45 10.86 7.08
N PHE A 40 -7.62 11.83 6.72
CA PHE A 40 -7.01 12.84 7.58
C PHE A 40 -6.52 14.03 6.71
N GLU A 41 -6.09 15.13 7.35
CA GLU A 41 -5.49 16.29 6.65
C GLU A 41 -4.22 15.85 5.90
N ASP A 42 -4.04 16.32 4.66
CA ASP A 42 -2.97 15.90 3.74
C ASP A 42 -2.94 14.40 3.36
N ASP A 43 -4.05 13.67 3.52
CA ASP A 43 -4.21 12.33 2.93
C ASP A 43 -4.23 12.38 1.39
N HIS A 44 -3.66 11.37 0.73
CA HIS A 44 -3.60 11.29 -0.72
C HIS A 44 -4.45 10.12 -1.27
N PRO A 45 -5.12 10.25 -2.43
CA PRO A 45 -5.85 9.14 -3.06
C PRO A 45 -5.01 7.89 -3.30
N ASP A 46 -3.70 8.09 -3.52
CA ASP A 46 -2.72 7.04 -3.78
C ASP A 46 -1.96 6.57 -2.52
N THR A 47 -2.30 7.09 -1.33
CA THR A 47 -1.80 6.58 -0.05
C THR A 47 -2.47 5.24 0.25
N PHE A 48 -1.78 4.14 -0.01
CA PHE A 48 -2.36 2.80 0.09
C PHE A 48 -2.33 2.22 1.50
N MET A 49 -1.42 2.69 2.35
CA MET A 49 -1.26 2.26 3.73
C MET A 49 -0.74 3.41 4.59
N TYR A 50 -1.07 3.43 5.87
CA TYR A 50 -0.42 4.30 6.85
C TYR A 50 -0.20 3.59 8.19
N ILE A 51 0.80 4.05 8.95
CA ILE A 51 1.09 3.59 10.30
C ILE A 51 0.63 4.66 11.29
N THR A 52 -0.11 4.22 12.30
CA THR A 52 -0.43 4.99 13.52
C THR A 52 0.35 4.45 14.70
N ARG A 53 0.55 5.27 15.73
CA ARG A 53 1.36 4.89 16.89
C ARG A 53 0.66 5.25 18.20
N SER A 54 1.07 4.58 19.27
CA SER A 54 0.60 4.88 20.63
C SER A 54 1.07 6.24 21.16
N LYS A 55 2.13 6.79 20.57
CA LYS A 55 2.83 7.98 21.08
C LYS A 55 2.07 9.28 20.81
N ASN A 56 1.50 9.44 19.62
CA ASN A 56 0.85 10.66 19.17
C ASN A 56 -0.10 10.35 18.01
N ALA A 57 -0.88 11.36 17.60
CA ALA A 57 -1.79 11.27 16.46
C ALA A 57 -1.09 11.24 15.10
N ASN A 58 0.22 11.56 15.04
CA ASN A 58 0.95 11.62 13.78
C ASN A 58 0.97 10.25 13.09
N VAL A 59 0.97 10.28 11.76
CA VAL A 59 0.99 9.07 10.94
C VAL A 59 2.21 9.05 10.05
N VAL A 60 2.64 7.84 9.69
CA VAL A 60 3.53 7.62 8.56
C VAL A 60 2.69 7.15 7.39
N ALA A 61 2.62 7.94 6.33
CA ALA A 61 1.89 7.59 5.12
C ALA A 61 2.81 6.93 4.10
N TYR A 62 2.26 5.98 3.34
CA TYR A 62 2.92 5.29 2.24
C TYR A 62 2.13 5.51 0.97
N THR A 63 2.66 6.35 0.09
CA THR A 63 2.02 6.79 -1.14
C THR A 63 2.77 6.24 -2.34
N ALA A 64 2.04 5.71 -3.31
CA ALA A 64 2.66 5.19 -4.52
C ALA A 64 3.30 6.31 -5.35
N ARG A 65 4.49 6.07 -5.88
CA ARG A 65 5.06 6.88 -6.96
C ARG A 65 4.58 6.33 -8.28
N LEU A 66 3.90 7.17 -9.05
CA LEU A 66 3.26 6.78 -10.28
C LEU A 66 3.95 7.43 -11.49
N VAL A 67 4.02 6.67 -12.57
CA VAL A 67 4.50 7.10 -13.88
C VAL A 67 3.33 6.99 -14.85
N ASP A 68 3.04 8.06 -15.57
CA ASP A 68 2.04 8.07 -16.64
C ASP A 68 2.49 7.11 -17.76
N GLU A 69 1.60 6.19 -18.18
CA GLU A 69 1.97 5.18 -19.17
C GLU A 69 2.22 5.76 -20.55
N ASP A 70 1.51 6.82 -20.92
CA ASP A 70 1.60 7.41 -22.26
C ASP A 70 2.76 8.41 -22.34
N LYS A 71 2.96 9.19 -21.27
CA LYS A 71 3.99 10.25 -21.23
C LYS A 71 5.32 9.80 -20.65
N HIS A 72 5.35 8.63 -20.02
CA HIS A 72 6.53 8.08 -19.34
C HIS A 72 7.18 9.06 -18.35
N CYS A 73 6.38 9.88 -17.67
CA CYS A 73 6.86 10.86 -16.69
C CYS A 73 6.17 10.67 -15.34
N SER A 74 6.87 11.08 -14.28
CA SER A 74 6.31 11.05 -12.92
C SER A 74 5.08 11.95 -12.83
N VAL A 75 4.02 11.45 -12.21
CA VAL A 75 2.79 12.19 -11.97
C VAL A 75 2.44 12.21 -10.49
N PRO A 76 1.79 13.29 -10.01
CA PRO A 76 1.44 13.41 -8.60
C PRO A 76 0.35 12.42 -8.18
N SER A 77 -0.50 11.99 -9.11
CA SER A 77 -1.60 11.06 -8.82
C SER A 77 -2.09 10.29 -10.04
N GLY A 78 -2.66 9.11 -9.78
CA GLY A 78 -3.32 8.24 -10.75
C GLY A 78 -4.79 8.59 -11.04
N VAL A 79 -5.35 9.62 -10.40
CA VAL A 79 -6.73 10.06 -10.63
C VAL A 79 -6.92 10.48 -12.10
N GLY A 80 -7.91 9.89 -12.76
CA GLY A 80 -8.28 10.11 -14.15
C GLY A 80 -7.20 9.70 -15.16
N ARG A 81 -6.26 8.84 -14.78
CA ARG A 81 -5.08 8.51 -15.59
C ARG A 81 -4.75 7.04 -15.55
N ARG A 82 -4.12 6.56 -16.62
CA ARG A 82 -3.50 5.23 -16.70
C ARG A 82 -2.03 5.34 -16.32
N CYS A 83 -1.64 4.67 -15.24
CA CYS A 83 -0.28 4.75 -14.69
C CYS A 83 0.30 3.38 -14.34
N THR A 84 1.63 3.32 -14.31
CA THR A 84 2.41 2.26 -13.67
C THR A 84 3.05 2.77 -12.37
N LEU A 85 3.52 1.85 -11.54
CA LEU A 85 4.41 2.20 -10.43
C LEU A 85 5.80 2.51 -10.97
N ASP A 86 6.48 3.47 -10.35
CA ASP A 86 7.91 3.69 -10.58
C ASP A 86 8.68 2.40 -10.25
N ALA A 87 9.44 1.88 -11.22
CA ALA A 87 10.14 0.61 -11.08
C ALA A 87 11.34 0.65 -10.13
N GLY A 88 11.96 1.82 -9.96
CA GLY A 88 13.13 2.02 -9.12
C GLY A 88 12.77 2.44 -7.70
N ASP A 89 11.73 3.28 -7.54
CA ASP A 89 11.27 3.79 -6.25
C ASP A 89 9.73 3.85 -6.17
N PRO A 90 9.04 2.70 -6.04
CA PRO A 90 7.57 2.64 -6.20
C PRO A 90 6.78 3.31 -5.08
N VAL A 91 7.40 3.67 -3.95
CA VAL A 91 6.68 4.13 -2.76
C VAL A 91 7.45 5.25 -2.07
N HIS A 92 6.73 6.34 -1.78
CA HIS A 92 7.20 7.42 -0.94
C HIS A 92 6.61 7.30 0.46
N ALA A 93 7.47 7.22 1.47
CA ALA A 93 7.09 7.22 2.87
C ALA A 93 7.46 8.56 3.53
N TYR A 94 6.52 9.15 4.28
CA TYR A 94 6.66 10.46 4.94
C TYR A 94 5.78 10.55 6.20
N PHE A 95 6.11 11.48 7.09
CA PHE A 95 5.26 11.82 8.23
C PHE A 95 4.17 12.80 7.83
N ILE A 96 3.02 12.68 8.50
CA ILE A 96 2.00 13.72 8.52
C ILE A 96 1.74 14.07 9.99
N SER A 97 1.98 15.34 10.32
CA SER A 97 1.82 15.87 11.67
C SER A 97 0.36 16.24 11.93
N LEU A 98 -0.35 15.42 12.68
CA LEU A 98 -1.79 15.60 12.98
C LEU A 98 -2.04 16.21 14.36
N GLU A 99 -1.00 16.39 15.18
CA GLU A 99 -1.09 17.06 16.48
C GLU A 99 -1.25 18.58 16.29
N PRO A 100 -2.27 19.23 16.90
CA PRO A 100 -2.51 20.67 16.73
C PRO A 100 -1.28 21.52 17.06
N LYS A 101 -0.55 21.17 18.13
CA LYS A 101 0.66 21.90 18.55
C LYS A 101 1.79 21.84 17.52
N ASP A 102 1.90 20.75 16.78
CA ASP A 102 2.95 20.59 15.78
C ASP A 102 2.52 21.24 14.45
N ALA A 103 1.25 21.12 14.09
CA ALA A 103 0.65 21.84 12.98
C ALA A 103 0.78 23.38 13.15
N ASP A 104 0.51 23.90 14.34
CA ASP A 104 0.66 25.33 14.64
C ASP A 104 2.11 25.81 14.52
N LYS A 105 3.09 25.00 14.96
CA LYS A 105 4.52 25.32 14.78
C LYS A 105 4.92 25.35 13.30
N LEU A 106 4.41 24.42 12.50
CA LEU A 106 4.67 24.38 11.05
C LEU A 106 4.06 25.61 10.36
N ARG A 107 2.81 25.93 10.68
CA ARG A 107 2.12 27.11 10.16
C ARG A 107 2.80 28.42 10.58
N ALA A 108 3.29 28.51 11.82
CA ALA A 108 4.06 29.66 12.29
C ALA A 108 5.39 29.86 11.53
N LYS A 109 5.95 28.80 10.94
CA LYS A 109 7.12 28.86 10.04
C LYS A 109 6.75 29.14 8.58
N GLY A 110 5.47 29.35 8.28
CA GLY A 110 4.97 29.57 6.91
C GLY A 110 4.80 28.29 6.10
N CYS A 111 4.90 27.10 6.72
CA CYS A 111 4.65 25.84 6.03
C CYS A 111 3.14 25.64 5.85
N THR A 112 2.72 25.35 4.61
CA THR A 112 1.32 25.11 4.25
C THR A 112 0.92 23.64 4.30
N SER A 113 1.89 22.72 4.24
CA SER A 113 1.67 21.28 4.38
C SER A 113 2.16 20.78 5.73
N LEU A 114 1.46 19.76 6.24
CA LEU A 114 1.79 19.00 7.44
C LEU A 114 2.69 17.80 7.13
N ILE A 115 3.11 17.64 5.88
CA ILE A 115 4.01 16.58 5.42
C ILE A 115 5.45 16.89 5.80
N GLU A 116 6.11 15.94 6.43
CA GLU A 116 7.53 16.00 6.79
C GLU A 116 8.26 14.77 6.24
N GLU A 117 9.36 14.98 5.51
CA GLU A 117 10.17 13.89 4.98
C GLU A 117 10.82 13.09 6.10
N LEU A 118 10.84 11.76 5.96
CA LEU A 118 11.56 10.90 6.89
C LEU A 118 13.06 11.23 6.89
N SER A 119 13.66 11.37 8.06
CA SER A 119 15.12 11.44 8.19
C SER A 119 15.78 10.14 7.72
N PHE A 120 17.10 10.17 7.53
CA PHE A 120 17.87 8.97 7.17
C PHE A 120 17.70 7.84 8.19
N LEU A 121 17.69 8.16 9.49
CA LEU A 121 17.51 7.19 10.56
C LEU A 121 16.11 6.59 10.55
N GLU A 122 15.07 7.41 10.36
CA GLU A 122 13.69 6.95 10.29
C GLU A 122 13.44 6.03 9.09
N ARG A 123 14.01 6.37 7.92
CA ARG A 123 14.00 5.49 6.75
C ARG A 123 14.73 4.17 7.02
N THR A 124 15.87 4.21 7.69
CA THR A 124 16.70 3.01 7.82
C THR A 124 16.24 2.07 8.95
N MET A 125 15.65 2.61 10.03
CA MET A 125 15.43 1.84 11.26
C MET A 125 13.98 1.55 11.63
N ALA A 126 13.00 2.30 11.12
CA ALA A 126 11.61 2.15 11.58
C ALA A 126 10.59 2.13 10.44
N TYR A 127 10.64 3.15 9.58
CA TYR A 127 9.53 3.47 8.68
C TYR A 127 9.85 3.29 7.21
N GLY A 128 11.10 2.98 6.87
CA GLY A 128 11.45 2.72 5.48
C GLY A 128 10.69 1.55 4.89
N CYS A 129 10.43 1.69 3.60
CA CYS A 129 9.98 0.62 2.74
C CYS A 129 10.79 0.59 1.46
N SER A 130 10.88 -0.58 0.85
CA SER A 130 11.37 -0.73 -0.52
C SER A 130 10.46 -1.68 -1.27
N GLY A 131 10.30 -1.45 -2.57
CA GLY A 131 9.54 -2.30 -3.46
C GLY A 131 10.43 -2.87 -4.54
N LYS A 132 10.22 -4.15 -4.87
CA LYS A 132 10.87 -4.78 -6.02
C LYS A 132 9.81 -5.44 -6.90
N ARG A 133 9.79 -5.08 -8.18
CA ARG A 133 8.91 -5.72 -9.17
C ARG A 133 9.15 -7.23 -9.17
N LEU A 134 8.07 -8.01 -9.12
CA LEU A 134 8.16 -9.46 -9.24
C LEU A 134 8.38 -9.83 -10.70
N ASP A 135 9.47 -10.54 -10.95
CA ASP A 135 9.70 -11.21 -12.24
C ASP A 135 8.74 -12.41 -12.36
N PRO A 136 7.86 -12.44 -13.39
CA PRO A 136 6.85 -13.49 -13.55
C PRO A 136 7.44 -14.90 -13.59
N HIS A 137 8.51 -15.09 -14.36
CA HIS A 137 9.13 -16.40 -14.54
C HIS A 137 9.74 -16.91 -13.23
N SER A 138 10.53 -16.07 -12.54
CA SER A 138 11.14 -16.41 -11.26
C SER A 138 10.10 -16.67 -10.17
N ALA A 139 9.02 -15.88 -10.14
CA ALA A 139 7.92 -16.08 -9.21
C ALA A 139 7.19 -17.41 -9.46
N ALA A 140 6.88 -17.72 -10.72
CA ALA A 140 6.26 -18.98 -11.13
C ALA A 140 7.14 -20.19 -10.79
N LYS A 141 8.45 -20.09 -11.02
CA LYS A 141 9.42 -21.12 -10.61
C LYS A 141 9.41 -21.36 -9.10
N LYS A 142 9.34 -20.30 -8.29
CA LYS A 142 9.34 -20.39 -6.83
C LYS A 142 8.13 -21.13 -6.25
N VAL A 143 7.00 -21.14 -6.98
CA VAL A 143 5.75 -21.81 -6.57
C VAL A 143 5.43 -23.04 -7.43
N ASN A 144 6.37 -23.51 -8.25
CA ASN A 144 6.21 -24.65 -9.15
C ASN A 144 5.02 -24.52 -10.14
N ALA A 145 4.82 -23.32 -10.69
CA ALA A 145 3.74 -23.00 -11.63
C ALA A 145 4.22 -22.45 -13.00
N VAL A 146 5.47 -22.76 -13.38
CA VAL A 146 6.07 -22.32 -14.66
C VAL A 146 5.29 -22.88 -15.84
N GLY A 147 5.09 -22.06 -16.88
CA GLY A 147 4.36 -22.47 -18.09
C GLY A 147 2.85 -22.64 -17.90
N GLY A 148 2.33 -22.33 -16.70
CA GLY A 148 0.90 -22.26 -16.42
C GLY A 148 0.33 -20.84 -16.55
N GLY A 149 -0.99 -20.70 -16.37
CA GLY A 149 -1.67 -19.41 -16.45
C GLY A 149 -1.21 -18.37 -15.43
N PHE A 150 -0.63 -18.80 -14.30
CA PHE A 150 -0.11 -17.92 -13.25
C PHE A 150 1.00 -16.98 -13.77
N GLU A 151 1.93 -17.49 -14.57
CA GLU A 151 3.06 -16.70 -15.08
C GLU A 151 2.57 -15.55 -15.98
N ALA A 152 1.68 -15.86 -16.93
CA ALA A 152 1.06 -14.86 -17.80
C ALA A 152 0.15 -13.88 -17.02
N TRP A 153 -0.59 -14.38 -16.04
CA TRP A 153 -1.41 -13.56 -15.15
C TRP A 153 -0.57 -12.57 -14.33
N LEU A 154 0.54 -13.03 -13.75
CA LEU A 154 1.43 -12.18 -12.95
C LEU A 154 2.10 -11.10 -13.82
N GLY A 155 2.46 -11.46 -15.07
CA GLY A 155 3.01 -10.52 -16.05
C GLY A 155 2.07 -9.36 -16.37
N ARG A 156 0.76 -9.63 -16.46
CA ARG A 156 -0.27 -8.59 -16.68
C ARG A 156 -0.57 -7.76 -15.42
N LEU A 157 -0.44 -8.34 -14.23
CA LEU A 157 -0.67 -7.66 -12.96
C LEU A 157 0.50 -6.74 -12.55
N GLU A 158 1.70 -7.03 -13.04
CA GLU A 158 2.94 -6.29 -12.77
C GLU A 158 3.21 -5.95 -11.28
N PRO A 159 3.05 -6.90 -10.33
CA PRO A 159 3.04 -6.55 -8.92
C PRO A 159 4.44 -6.36 -8.34
N PHE A 160 4.51 -5.66 -7.21
CA PHE A 160 5.72 -5.43 -6.45
C PHE A 160 5.68 -6.20 -5.13
N SER A 161 6.80 -6.85 -4.80
CA SER A 161 7.07 -7.31 -3.45
C SER A 161 7.47 -6.12 -2.60
N MET A 162 6.77 -5.89 -1.50
CA MET A 162 7.10 -4.83 -0.56
C MET A 162 7.86 -5.36 0.64
N SER A 163 8.93 -4.68 1.03
CA SER A 163 9.68 -4.91 2.26
C SER A 163 9.58 -3.68 3.14
N TYR A 164 9.12 -3.84 4.38
CA TYR A 164 9.07 -2.76 5.36
C TYR A 164 10.06 -3.06 6.48
N VAL A 165 10.77 -2.05 6.98
CA VAL A 165 11.73 -2.23 8.07
C VAL A 165 11.02 -2.79 9.32
N ALA A 166 9.87 -2.20 9.69
CA ALA A 166 9.07 -2.66 10.82
C ALA A 166 8.44 -4.06 10.60
N LEU A 167 8.37 -4.58 9.37
CA LEU A 167 7.60 -5.77 9.00
C LEU A 167 8.39 -6.71 8.09
N SER A 168 9.69 -6.86 8.35
CA SER A 168 10.62 -7.57 7.45
C SER A 168 10.24 -9.03 7.14
N LYS A 169 9.41 -9.65 7.99
CA LYS A 169 8.92 -11.03 7.82
C LYS A 169 7.50 -11.12 7.24
N TYR A 170 6.87 -9.98 6.92
CA TYR A 170 5.50 -9.94 6.42
C TYR A 170 5.50 -9.85 4.90
N ALA A 171 5.03 -10.91 4.24
CA ALA A 171 4.86 -10.88 2.80
C ALA A 171 3.73 -9.90 2.44
N ALA A 172 4.04 -8.90 1.62
CA ALA A 172 3.08 -7.94 1.11
C ALA A 172 3.27 -7.72 -0.39
N LEU A 173 2.16 -7.62 -1.10
CA LEU A 173 2.10 -7.47 -2.54
C LEU A 173 1.44 -6.14 -2.89
N LEU A 174 2.20 -5.20 -3.45
CA LEU A 174 1.65 -3.95 -3.97
C LEU A 174 1.24 -4.16 -5.43
N VAL A 175 0.00 -3.82 -5.74
CA VAL A 175 -0.60 -3.98 -7.06
C VAL A 175 -1.10 -2.64 -7.57
N CYS A 176 -0.77 -2.32 -8.81
CA CYS A 176 -1.28 -1.16 -9.52
C CYS A 176 -2.51 -1.57 -10.36
N LEU A 177 -3.69 -1.09 -9.96
CA LEU A 177 -4.97 -1.36 -10.59
C LEU A 177 -5.21 -0.34 -11.71
N LYS A 178 -5.15 -0.82 -12.95
CA LYS A 178 -5.42 0.00 -14.13
C LYS A 178 -6.87 0.48 -14.17
N PRO A 179 -7.16 1.60 -14.87
CA PRO A 179 -8.54 2.01 -15.16
C PRO A 179 -9.34 0.88 -15.83
N LEU A 180 -10.59 0.72 -15.42
CA LEU A 180 -11.52 -0.31 -15.92
C LEU A 180 -12.26 0.15 -17.20
N ARG A 181 -12.37 1.46 -17.43
CA ARG A 181 -12.90 1.99 -18.69
C ARG A 181 -11.78 2.13 -19.71
N GLY A 182 -12.01 1.64 -20.93
CA GLY A 182 -11.19 1.99 -22.09
C GLY A 182 -11.25 3.50 -22.28
N GLY A 183 -10.10 4.14 -22.44
CA GLY A 183 -10.04 5.56 -22.70
C GLY A 183 -10.55 5.84 -24.10
N ASP A 184 -11.87 6.08 -24.22
CA ASP A 184 -12.43 6.80 -25.35
C ASP A 184 -13.06 8.09 -24.83
N GLU A 185 -12.86 9.14 -25.63
CA GLU A 185 -12.93 10.55 -25.30
C GLU A 185 -14.29 11.05 -24.76
N GLY A 186 -14.25 12.09 -23.92
CA GLY A 186 -15.24 13.19 -24.00
C GLY A 186 -16.63 13.01 -23.35
N GLY A 187 -16.88 12.01 -22.52
CA GLY A 187 -18.21 11.82 -21.90
C GLY A 187 -18.41 12.44 -20.51
N LYS A 188 -18.77 13.73 -20.42
CA LYS A 188 -19.36 14.29 -19.18
C LYS A 188 -20.70 13.59 -18.89
N THR A 189 -20.70 12.65 -17.96
CA THR A 189 -21.91 12.24 -17.25
C THR A 189 -21.63 12.28 -15.75
N GLY A 190 -22.27 13.22 -15.07
CA GLY A 190 -22.27 13.30 -13.62
C GLY A 190 -23.05 12.13 -13.03
N GLY A 191 -22.51 11.56 -11.95
CA GLY A 191 -23.19 10.58 -11.11
C GLY A 191 -22.39 9.29 -10.90
N VAL A 192 -21.73 9.20 -9.74
CA VAL A 192 -21.26 7.96 -9.06
C VAL A 192 -20.09 7.18 -9.69
N GLY A 193 -19.67 7.47 -10.93
CA GLY A 193 -18.63 6.71 -11.66
C GLY A 193 -17.18 7.21 -11.61
N GLY A 194 -16.75 7.92 -10.57
CA GLY A 194 -15.41 8.55 -10.52
C GLY A 194 -14.21 7.60 -10.39
N ASP A 195 -14.41 6.38 -9.87
CA ASP A 195 -13.31 5.47 -9.51
C ASP A 195 -12.78 4.65 -10.71
N GLU A 196 -13.63 4.30 -11.69
CA GLU A 196 -13.24 3.38 -12.78
C GLU A 196 -12.24 3.97 -13.78
N GLY A 197 -12.14 5.30 -13.87
CA GLY A 197 -11.18 6.01 -14.72
C GLY A 197 -9.81 6.23 -14.05
N ASP A 198 -9.70 5.95 -12.76
CA ASP A 198 -8.49 6.20 -11.98
C ASP A 198 -7.58 4.97 -12.03
N THR A 199 -6.27 5.19 -12.04
CA THR A 199 -5.33 4.20 -11.53
C THR A 199 -5.41 4.19 -10.00
N LYS A 200 -5.48 3.01 -9.39
CA LYS A 200 -5.45 2.83 -7.94
C LYS A 200 -4.31 1.89 -7.55
N VAL A 201 -3.93 1.91 -6.29
CA VAL A 201 -2.89 1.03 -5.73
C VAL A 201 -3.39 0.31 -4.51
N VAL A 202 -3.10 -0.98 -4.38
CA VAL A 202 -3.53 -1.79 -3.24
C VAL A 202 -2.39 -2.62 -2.70
N LEU A 203 -2.32 -2.71 -1.37
CA LEU A 203 -1.40 -3.59 -0.68
C LEU A 203 -2.17 -4.81 -0.21
N ILE A 204 -1.84 -5.97 -0.75
CA ILE A 204 -2.44 -7.24 -0.38
C ILE A 204 -1.50 -7.94 0.60
N ALA A 205 -2.06 -8.52 1.65
CA ALA A 205 -1.34 -9.38 2.57
C ALA A 205 -2.31 -10.40 3.20
N VAL A 206 -1.77 -11.37 3.96
CA VAL A 206 -2.61 -12.21 4.82
C VAL A 206 -2.72 -11.52 6.18
N VAL A 207 -3.92 -11.30 6.70
CA VAL A 207 -4.19 -10.73 8.04
C VAL A 207 -5.09 -11.70 8.78
N ASP A 208 -4.62 -12.18 9.92
CA ASP A 208 -5.26 -13.21 10.76
C ASP A 208 -5.65 -14.45 9.94
N GLY A 209 -4.72 -14.86 9.08
CA GLY A 209 -4.91 -16.00 8.20
C GLY A 209 -5.92 -15.80 7.06
N THR A 210 -6.35 -14.56 6.80
CA THR A 210 -7.28 -14.20 5.72
C THR A 210 -6.58 -13.34 4.68
N LEU A 211 -6.80 -13.60 3.38
CA LEU A 211 -6.31 -12.72 2.31
C LEU A 211 -7.07 -11.40 2.36
N SER A 212 -6.35 -10.29 2.56
CA SER A 212 -6.94 -8.97 2.81
C SER A 212 -6.22 -7.87 2.05
N VAL A 213 -6.94 -6.79 1.73
CA VAL A 213 -6.32 -5.49 1.46
C VAL A 213 -5.87 -4.89 2.78
N LEU A 214 -4.57 -4.74 2.99
CA LEU A 214 -3.99 -4.10 4.17
C LEU A 214 -4.09 -2.58 4.03
N ARG A 215 -4.71 -1.91 5.01
CA ARG A 215 -5.02 -0.47 4.96
C ARG A 215 -4.28 0.35 6.01
N LYS A 216 -4.12 -0.22 7.20
CA LYS A 216 -3.56 0.48 8.35
C LYS A 216 -2.75 -0.48 9.21
N ILE A 217 -1.72 0.07 9.83
CA ILE A 217 -0.99 -0.59 10.90
C ILE A 217 -1.01 0.30 12.13
N TYR A 218 -1.14 -0.29 13.31
CA TYR A 218 -0.95 0.37 14.59
C TYR A 218 0.27 -0.22 15.29
N VAL A 219 1.14 0.64 15.79
CA VAL A 219 2.33 0.24 16.54
C VAL A 219 2.19 0.75 17.97
N GLN A 220 2.08 -0.18 18.91
CA GLN A 220 2.23 0.11 20.32
C GLN A 220 3.73 0.06 20.64
N SER A 221 4.27 1.19 21.09
CA SER A 221 5.64 1.25 21.59
C SER A 221 5.68 1.84 22.99
N ARG A 222 6.57 1.30 23.82
CA ARG A 222 6.91 1.86 25.12
C ARG A 222 8.11 2.78 24.97
N GLU A 223 7.96 4.01 25.47
CA GLU A 223 9.07 4.95 25.48
C GLU A 223 10.12 4.55 26.52
N PRO A 224 11.40 4.69 26.16
CA PRO A 224 12.46 4.44 27.10
C PRO A 224 12.48 5.50 28.21
N LYS A 225 13.01 5.12 29.38
CA LYS A 225 13.19 6.07 30.49
C LYS A 225 14.38 7.00 30.25
N HIS A 226 15.32 6.58 29.40
CA HIS A 226 16.54 7.31 29.11
C HIS A 226 16.69 7.56 27.60
N PHE A 227 17.21 8.73 27.21
CA PHE A 227 17.25 9.15 25.81
C PHE A 227 18.13 8.28 24.89
N PHE A 228 19.04 7.49 25.46
CA PHE A 228 19.96 6.61 24.74
C PHE A 228 19.40 5.20 24.49
N GLU A 229 18.27 4.86 25.10
CA GLU A 229 17.58 3.59 24.86
C GLU A 229 16.66 3.73 23.65
N LEU A 230 16.49 2.65 22.88
CA LEU A 230 15.55 2.63 21.76
C LEU A 230 14.12 2.31 22.26
N PRO A 231 13.08 2.91 21.66
CA PRO A 231 11.70 2.54 21.95
C PRO A 231 11.49 1.03 21.73
N THR A 232 10.83 0.38 22.69
CA THR A 232 10.48 -1.04 22.56
C THR A 232 9.10 -1.16 21.93
N VAL A 233 8.99 -1.90 20.83
CA VAL A 233 7.68 -2.25 20.26
C VAL A 233 7.06 -3.33 21.14
N GLU A 234 5.90 -3.05 21.72
CA GLU A 234 5.18 -4.03 22.55
C GLU A 234 4.37 -4.97 21.65
N TYR A 235 3.64 -4.38 20.70
CA TYR A 235 2.90 -5.12 19.69
C TYR A 235 2.62 -4.26 18.46
N VAL A 236 2.28 -4.95 17.37
CA VAL A 236 1.82 -4.37 16.10
C VAL A 236 0.47 -4.96 15.77
N GLU A 237 -0.48 -4.12 15.36
CA GLU A 237 -1.78 -4.54 14.84
C GLU A 237 -1.90 -4.19 13.36
N PHE A 238 -2.40 -5.15 12.59
CA PHE A 238 -2.64 -5.04 11.17
C PHE A 238 -4.15 -4.95 10.94
N PHE A 239 -4.59 -3.96 10.19
CA PHE A 239 -5.99 -3.74 9.86
C PHE A 239 -6.17 -3.78 8.35
N GLY A 240 -6.98 -4.72 7.89
CA GLY A 240 -7.30 -4.88 6.48
C GLY A 240 -8.73 -5.31 6.25
N VAL A 241 -9.11 -5.42 4.98
CA VAL A 241 -10.45 -5.87 4.57
C VAL A 241 -10.30 -7.16 3.80
N ALA A 242 -11.00 -8.21 4.25
CA ALA A 242 -10.98 -9.53 3.63
C ALA A 242 -11.42 -9.45 2.16
N LEU A 243 -10.66 -10.09 1.27
CA LEU A 243 -10.96 -10.07 -0.16
C LEU A 243 -12.31 -10.76 -0.46
N GLU A 244 -12.56 -11.92 0.14
CA GLU A 244 -13.81 -12.67 -0.08
C GLU A 244 -15.03 -11.97 0.50
N THR A 245 -15.04 -11.75 1.82
CA THR A 245 -16.24 -11.33 2.54
C THR A 245 -16.43 -9.82 2.53
N GLY A 246 -15.36 -9.04 2.35
CA GLY A 246 -15.40 -7.59 2.53
C GLY A 246 -15.45 -7.15 4.00
N GLU A 247 -15.32 -8.09 4.96
CA GLU A 247 -15.30 -7.79 6.38
C GLU A 247 -13.93 -7.30 6.84
N GLU A 248 -13.90 -6.54 7.92
CA GLU A 248 -12.66 -6.08 8.55
C GLU A 248 -11.90 -7.27 9.15
N THR A 249 -10.58 -7.25 9.02
CA THR A 249 -9.64 -8.26 9.53
C THR A 249 -8.61 -7.56 10.40
N VAL A 250 -8.33 -8.15 11.56
CA VAL A 250 -7.39 -7.59 12.55
C VAL A 250 -6.46 -8.69 13.05
N GLU A 251 -5.15 -8.48 12.92
CA GLU A 251 -4.13 -9.38 13.49
C GLU A 251 -3.24 -8.61 14.46
N ARG A 252 -3.03 -9.13 15.67
CA ARG A 252 -2.06 -8.57 16.63
C ARG A 252 -0.84 -9.48 16.72
N LYS A 253 0.35 -8.92 16.53
CA LYS A 253 1.64 -9.61 16.75
C LYS A 253 2.40 -8.93 17.87
N LYS A 254 2.99 -9.73 18.77
CA LYS A 254 3.94 -9.22 19.76
C LYS A 254 5.23 -8.80 19.05
N GLY A 255 5.79 -7.67 19.49
CA GLY A 255 7.06 -7.12 19.01
C GLY A 255 8.26 -7.95 19.42
#